data_AF-A0A2V6V0Y8-F1
#
_entry.id   AF-A0A2V6V0Y8-F1
#
_cell.length_a   1.000
_cell.length_b   1.000
_cell.length_c   1.000
_cell.angle_alpha   90.00
_cell.angle_beta   90.00
_cell.angle_gamma   90.00
#
_symmetry.space_group_name_H-M   'P 1'
#
loop_
_entity.id
_entity.type
_entity.pdbx_description
1 polymer ?
#
loop_
_entity_poly.entity_id
_entity_poly.type
_entity_poly.pdbx_seq_one_letter_code
_entity_poly.pdbx_strand_id
1 'polypeptide(L)'
;MTLLLGALMALGCLTLGVVELFWPAGMRRVARGRAAPVGRAAPAVPIPRPSAAARSISPARLIALVDRARAETDPERRTTALRIAILTIERWRAGNGGLDDGVGRALERARADQWANYQRIALRRLASAMPWRATALRVGAAD
;
A
#
# COMPACT_ATOMS: atom_id res chain seq x y z
N MET A 1 -25.83 -10.24 21.23
CA MET A 1 -24.36 -10.38 21.05
C MET A 1 -23.96 -11.16 19.79
N THR A 2 -24.72 -12.16 19.36
CA THR A 2 -24.42 -12.99 18.17
C THR A 2 -24.32 -12.21 16.85
N LEU A 3 -25.18 -11.22 16.63
CA LEU A 3 -25.12 -10.35 15.44
C LEU A 3 -23.86 -9.48 15.37
N LEU A 4 -23.35 -9.04 16.51
CA LEU A 4 -22.18 -8.17 16.61
C LEU A 4 -20.88 -8.96 16.37
N LEU A 5 -20.84 -10.20 16.87
CA LEU A 5 -19.80 -11.19 16.53
C LEU A 5 -19.82 -11.56 15.04
N GLY A 6 -21.01 -11.75 14.45
CA GLY A 6 -21.15 -12.03 13.02
C GLY A 6 -20.62 -10.88 12.14
N ALA A 7 -20.94 -9.63 12.49
CA ALA A 7 -20.44 -8.45 11.79
C ALA A 7 -18.91 -8.31 11.90
N LEU A 8 -18.33 -8.60 13.08
CA LEU A 8 -16.89 -8.58 13.29
C LEU A 8 -16.17 -9.66 12.48
N MET A 9 -16.73 -10.88 12.41
CA MET A 9 -16.16 -11.97 11.62
C MET A 9 -16.26 -11.68 10.12
N ALA A 10 -17.39 -11.14 9.66
CA ALA A 10 -17.57 -10.72 8.27
C ALA A 10 -16.57 -9.62 7.90
N LEU A 11 -16.39 -8.62 8.77
CA LEU A 11 -15.40 -7.56 8.59
C LEU A 11 -13.97 -8.15 8.53
N GLY A 12 -13.65 -9.10 9.41
CA GLY A 12 -12.39 -9.82 9.43
C GLY A 12 -12.11 -10.57 8.12
N CYS A 13 -13.07 -11.36 7.63
CA CYS A 13 -12.96 -12.05 6.34
C CYS A 13 -12.80 -11.08 5.16
N LEU A 14 -13.51 -9.96 5.17
CA LEU A 14 -13.40 -8.92 4.14
C LEU A 14 -12.00 -8.29 4.15
N THR A 15 -11.46 -7.99 5.32
CA THR A 15 -10.09 -7.46 5.45
C THR A 15 -9.03 -8.46 5.00
N LEU A 16 -9.17 -9.74 5.35
CA LEU A 16 -8.27 -10.82 4.92
C LEU A 16 -8.30 -11.01 3.40
N GLY A 17 -9.49 -11.10 2.79
CA GLY A 17 -9.63 -11.24 1.34
C GLY A 17 -9.09 -10.02 0.57
N VAL A 18 -9.22 -8.82 1.13
CA VAL A 18 -8.62 -7.60 0.55
C VAL A 18 -7.09 -7.66 0.62
N VAL A 19 -6.51 -8.07 1.76
CA VAL A 19 -5.06 -8.21 1.91
C VAL A 19 -4.48 -9.24 0.94
N GLU A 20 -5.17 -10.38 0.77
CA GLU A 20 -4.75 -11.44 -0.15
C GLU A 20 -4.84 -11.00 -1.63
N LEU A 21 -5.82 -10.15 -1.98
CA LEU A 21 -5.95 -9.54 -3.30
C LEU A 21 -4.82 -8.54 -3.61
N PHE A 22 -4.32 -7.84 -2.58
CA PHE A 22 -3.19 -6.92 -2.70
C PHE A 22 -1.83 -7.63 -2.67
N TRP A 23 -1.75 -8.81 -2.07
CA TRP A 23 -0.52 -9.57 -1.90
C TRP A 23 -0.75 -11.04 -2.27
N PRO A 24 -0.58 -11.44 -3.55
CA PRO A 24 -0.59 -12.86 -3.86
C PRO A 24 0.61 -13.47 -3.14
N ALA A 25 0.35 -14.34 -2.16
CA ALA A 25 1.37 -15.16 -1.50
C ALA A 25 2.17 -16.06 -2.49
N GLY A 26 1.87 -15.99 -3.78
CA GLY A 26 2.46 -16.76 -4.88
C GLY A 26 3.60 -16.10 -5.66
N MET A 27 4.19 -14.98 -5.22
CA MET A 27 5.52 -14.60 -5.76
C MET A 27 6.57 -15.55 -5.17
N ARG A 28 6.73 -16.69 -5.86
CA ARG A 28 7.84 -17.64 -5.81
C ARG A 28 9.09 -17.00 -5.20
N ARG A 29 9.36 -17.34 -3.94
CA ARG A 29 10.72 -17.31 -3.40
C ARG A 29 11.55 -18.23 -4.29
N VAL A 30 12.24 -17.64 -5.27
CA VAL A 30 13.31 -18.32 -5.99
C VAL A 30 14.30 -18.79 -4.93
N ALA A 31 14.40 -20.10 -4.79
CA ALA A 31 15.26 -20.77 -3.84
C ALA A 31 16.72 -20.37 -4.09
N ARG A 32 17.27 -19.48 -3.26
CA ARG A 32 18.71 -19.43 -3.02
C ARG A 32 18.98 -20.29 -1.80
N GLY A 33 19.24 -21.57 -2.05
CA GLY A 33 19.72 -22.47 -1.02
C GLY A 33 21.12 -22.08 -0.59
N ARG A 34 21.31 -21.82 0.71
CA ARG A 34 22.34 -22.50 1.50
C ARG A 34 22.15 -22.25 3.00
N ALA A 35 21.91 -23.35 3.70
CA ALA A 35 22.24 -23.67 5.11
C ALA A 35 21.89 -22.65 6.22
N ALA A 36 20.97 -23.05 7.10
CA ALA A 36 20.96 -22.65 8.51
C ALA A 36 22.01 -23.49 9.28
N PRO A 37 22.52 -23.05 10.45
CA PRO A 37 21.71 -23.21 11.67
C PRO A 37 21.88 -22.13 12.78
N VAL A 38 20.81 -22.03 13.59
CA VAL A 38 20.76 -21.74 15.04
C VAL A 38 21.13 -20.34 15.56
N GLY A 39 20.14 -19.68 16.19
CA GLY A 39 20.31 -18.45 16.96
C GLY A 39 19.18 -17.45 16.74
N ARG A 40 17.94 -17.79 17.13
CA ARG A 40 16.76 -16.93 16.95
C ARG A 40 16.77 -15.76 17.95
N ALA A 41 17.58 -14.74 17.68
CA ALA A 41 17.24 -13.38 18.08
C ALA A 41 16.46 -12.78 16.91
N ALA A 42 15.20 -12.39 17.12
CA ALA A 42 14.51 -11.55 16.16
C ALA A 42 15.41 -10.32 15.90
N PRO A 43 15.80 -10.01 14.65
CA PRO A 43 16.51 -8.77 14.43
C PRO A 43 15.54 -7.66 14.85
N ALA A 44 15.86 -6.97 15.94
CA ALA A 44 15.31 -5.66 16.17
C ALA A 44 15.62 -4.89 14.90
N VAL A 45 14.61 -4.68 14.05
CA VAL A 45 14.76 -3.92 12.80
C VAL A 45 15.32 -2.58 13.25
N PRO A 46 16.62 -2.31 13.02
CA PRO A 46 17.19 -1.06 13.48
C PRO A 46 16.44 -0.01 12.69
N ILE A 47 15.69 0.86 13.36
CA ILE A 47 15.13 2.04 12.70
C ILE A 47 16.37 2.77 12.17
N PRO A 48 16.62 2.79 10.85
CA PRO A 48 17.84 3.36 10.34
C PRO A 48 17.84 4.82 10.74
N ARG A 49 18.88 5.24 11.49
CA ARG A 49 19.06 6.65 11.84
C ARG A 49 18.89 7.49 10.57
N PRO A 50 18.13 8.59 10.61
CA PRO A 50 17.90 9.40 9.43
C PRO A 50 19.26 9.82 8.86
N SER A 51 19.55 9.33 7.66
CA SER A 51 20.76 9.70 6.90
C SER A 51 20.84 11.23 6.83
N ALA A 52 22.04 11.79 6.98
CA ALA A 52 22.26 13.23 6.83
C ALA A 52 21.75 13.75 5.47
N ALA A 53 21.82 12.91 4.42
CA ALA A 53 21.29 13.22 3.08
C ALA A 53 19.75 13.36 3.03
N ALA A 54 19.02 12.75 3.98
CA ALA A 54 17.58 12.94 4.09
C ALA A 54 17.23 14.30 4.72
N ARG A 55 18.13 14.93 5.49
CA ARG A 55 17.89 16.27 6.04
C ARG A 55 18.06 17.37 5.00
N SER A 56 18.88 17.14 3.97
CA SER A 56 19.20 18.15 2.96
C SER A 56 18.20 18.27 1.81
N ILE A 57 17.12 17.48 1.81
CA ILE A 57 16.07 17.59 0.77
C ILE A 57 15.21 18.82 1.09
N SER A 58 15.04 19.73 0.13
CA SER A 58 14.19 20.91 0.33
C SER A 58 12.70 20.55 0.33
N PRO A 59 11.85 21.29 1.08
CA PRO A 59 10.39 21.13 1.05
C PRO A 59 9.79 21.13 -0.37
N ALA A 60 10.25 22.06 -1.23
CA ALA A 60 9.81 22.13 -2.61
C ALA A 60 10.09 20.85 -3.41
N ARG A 61 11.23 20.20 -3.16
CA ARG A 61 11.59 18.93 -3.83
C ARG A 61 10.76 17.76 -3.34
N LEU A 62 10.32 17.76 -2.08
CA LEU A 62 9.38 16.78 -1.55
C LEU A 62 8.00 16.91 -2.20
N ILE A 63 7.50 18.15 -2.33
CA ILE A 63 6.22 18.43 -3.00
C ILE A 63 6.29 18.02 -4.47
N ALA A 64 7.34 18.42 -5.19
CA ALA A 64 7.54 18.04 -6.59
C ALA A 64 7.63 16.51 -6.80
N LEU A 65 8.13 15.78 -5.80
CA LEU A 65 8.19 14.33 -5.84
C LEU A 65 6.80 13.70 -5.70
N VAL A 66 5.92 14.25 -4.85
CA VAL A 66 4.51 13.88 -4.80
C VAL A 66 3.82 14.19 -6.12
N ASP A 67 4.00 15.40 -6.66
CA ASP A 67 3.34 15.80 -7.91
C ASP A 67 3.79 14.94 -9.10
N ARG A 68 5.08 14.59 -9.18
CA ARG A 68 5.57 13.62 -10.17
C ARG A 68 4.93 12.24 -9.99
N ALA A 69 4.81 11.75 -8.76
CA ALA A 69 4.16 10.48 -8.49
C ALA A 69 2.69 10.48 -8.94
N ARG A 70 1.98 11.60 -8.78
CA ARG A 70 0.59 11.76 -9.23
C ARG A 70 0.45 11.83 -10.75
N ALA A 71 1.42 12.45 -11.42
CA ALA A 71 1.45 12.56 -12.86
C ALA A 71 1.72 11.22 -13.59
N GLU A 72 2.21 10.20 -12.88
CA GLU A 72 2.42 8.86 -13.45
C GLU A 72 1.08 8.28 -13.94
N THR A 73 0.98 7.86 -15.19
CA THR A 73 -0.28 7.41 -15.81
C THR A 73 -0.59 5.95 -15.47
N ASP A 74 0.44 5.13 -15.32
CA ASP A 74 0.27 3.70 -15.02
C ASP A 74 -0.07 3.48 -13.53
N PRO A 75 -1.20 2.85 -13.19
CA PRO A 75 -1.66 2.73 -11.81
C PRO A 75 -0.68 1.95 -10.91
N GLU A 76 0.03 0.94 -11.42
CA GLU A 76 0.97 0.18 -10.60
C GLU A 76 2.26 0.97 -10.32
N ARG A 77 2.81 1.63 -11.35
CA ARG A 77 3.92 2.59 -11.17
C ARG A 77 3.55 3.76 -10.28
N ARG A 78 2.34 4.33 -10.43
CA ARG A 78 1.82 5.41 -9.58
C ARG A 78 1.79 5.00 -8.11
N THR A 79 1.32 3.78 -7.82
CA THR A 79 1.31 3.24 -6.44
C THR A 79 2.71 3.18 -5.85
N THR A 80 3.67 2.68 -6.63
CA THR A 80 5.06 2.55 -6.20
C THR A 80 5.69 3.93 -5.97
N ALA A 81 5.48 4.87 -6.90
CA ALA A 81 5.97 6.23 -6.80
C ALA A 81 5.39 6.98 -5.59
N LEU A 82 4.07 6.86 -5.34
CA LEU A 82 3.42 7.44 -4.16
C LEU A 82 3.95 6.84 -2.85
N ARG A 83 4.17 5.52 -2.81
CA ARG A 83 4.76 4.85 -1.64
C ARG A 83 6.17 5.35 -1.35
N ILE A 84 7.00 5.50 -2.38
CA ILE A 84 8.34 6.09 -2.26
C ILE A 84 8.25 7.53 -1.75
N ALA A 85 7.30 8.32 -2.27
CA ALA A 85 7.07 9.69 -1.84
C ALA A 85 6.73 9.82 -0.36
N ILE A 86 5.73 9.06 0.08
CA ILE A 86 5.28 9.05 1.47
C ILE A 86 6.43 8.63 2.40
N LEU A 87 7.16 7.55 2.06
CA LEU A 87 8.30 7.09 2.85
C LEU A 87 9.45 8.11 2.90
N THR A 88 9.66 8.85 1.82
CA THR A 88 10.69 9.89 1.74
C THR A 88 10.34 11.06 2.64
N ILE A 89 9.09 11.52 2.60
CA ILE A 89 8.58 12.62 3.43
C ILE A 89 8.59 12.24 4.91
N GLU A 90 8.15 11.02 5.27
CA GLU A 90 8.16 10.56 6.66
C GLU A 90 9.58 10.44 7.22
N ARG A 91 10.52 9.95 6.41
CA ARG A 91 11.94 9.91 6.78
C ARG A 91 12.52 11.32 6.95
N TRP A 92 12.14 12.24 6.07
CA TRP A 92 12.53 13.65 6.16
C TRP A 92 11.98 14.28 7.44
N ARG A 93 10.69 14.06 7.76
CA ARG A 93 10.04 14.54 9.00
C ARG A 93 10.78 14.06 10.24
N ALA A 94 11.10 12.76 10.30
CA ALA A 94 11.83 12.16 11.42
C ALA A 94 13.22 12.79 11.62
N GLY A 95 13.83 13.34 10.57
CA GLY A 95 15.13 14.01 10.62
C GLY A 95 15.09 15.52 10.90
N ASN A 96 13.93 16.17 10.74
CA ASN A 96 13.79 17.64 10.80
C ASN A 96 12.82 18.15 11.89
N GLY A 97 12.22 17.25 12.69
CA GLY A 97 11.45 17.62 13.88
C GLY A 97 10.00 18.06 13.62
N GLY A 98 9.55 18.11 12.36
CA GLY A 98 8.19 18.50 12.00
C GLY A 98 7.97 18.55 10.49
N LEU A 99 6.72 18.70 10.07
CA LEU A 99 6.37 18.96 8.67
C LEU A 99 5.99 20.44 8.56
N ASP A 100 6.55 21.11 7.55
CA ASP A 100 5.98 22.36 7.05
C ASP A 100 4.56 22.12 6.52
N ASP A 101 3.66 23.11 6.65
CA ASP A 101 2.25 22.99 6.27
C ASP A 101 2.05 22.62 4.79
N GLY A 102 2.94 23.10 3.91
CA GLY A 102 2.95 22.74 2.49
C GLY A 102 3.25 21.26 2.27
N VAL A 103 4.29 20.76 2.95
CA VAL A 103 4.71 19.35 2.87
C VAL A 103 3.69 18.44 3.56
N GLY A 104 3.10 18.87 4.67
CA GLY A 104 2.03 18.17 5.37
C GLY A 104 0.79 17.97 4.48
N ARG A 105 0.33 19.03 3.81
CA ARG A 105 -0.77 18.91 2.84
C ARG A 105 -0.42 18.03 1.64
N ALA A 106 0.83 18.06 1.17
CA ALA A 106 1.28 17.18 0.09
C ALA A 106 1.30 15.71 0.51
N LEU A 107 1.69 15.43 1.75
CA LEU A 107 1.69 14.09 2.32
C LEU A 107 0.26 13.53 2.46
N GLU A 108 -0.67 14.32 2.99
CA GLU A 108 -2.08 13.91 3.11
C GLU A 108 -2.70 13.64 1.74
N ARG A 109 -2.42 14.50 0.75
CA ARG A 109 -2.83 14.26 -0.64
C ARG A 109 -2.24 12.97 -1.20
N ALA A 110 -0.95 12.71 -0.99
CA ALA A 110 -0.31 11.49 -1.46
C ALA A 110 -0.94 10.22 -0.86
N ARG A 111 -1.30 10.25 0.44
CA ARG A 111 -2.00 9.16 1.12
C ARG A 111 -3.39 8.92 0.54
N ALA A 112 -4.16 9.99 0.37
CA ALA A 112 -5.50 9.90 -0.23
C ALA A 112 -5.45 9.32 -1.64
N ASP A 113 -4.51 9.80 -2.47
CA ASP A 113 -4.32 9.30 -3.83
C ASP A 113 -3.86 7.84 -3.85
N GLN A 114 -2.98 7.45 -2.92
CA GLN A 114 -2.53 6.06 -2.79
C GLN A 114 -3.71 5.13 -2.46
N TRP A 115 -4.58 5.54 -1.53
CA TRP A 115 -5.76 4.77 -1.17
C TRP A 115 -6.75 4.65 -2.32
N ALA A 116 -7.06 5.77 -3.00
CA ALA A 116 -7.94 5.77 -4.17
C ALA A 116 -7.39 4.87 -5.30
N ASN A 117 -6.07 4.89 -5.51
CA ASN A 117 -5.44 4.05 -6.52
C ASN A 117 -5.49 2.56 -6.16
N TYR A 118 -5.28 2.22 -4.88
CA TYR A 118 -5.47 0.84 -4.40
C TYR A 118 -6.90 0.35 -4.62
N GLN A 119 -7.90 1.14 -4.24
CA GLN A 119 -9.31 0.78 -4.47
C GLN A 119 -9.59 0.50 -5.94
N ARG A 120 -9.08 1.33 -6.85
CA ARG A 120 -9.26 1.16 -8.30
C ARG A 120 -8.60 -0.12 -8.81
N ILE A 121 -7.38 -0.43 -8.38
CA ILE A 121 -6.68 -1.67 -8.74
C ILE A 121 -7.44 -2.89 -8.22
N ALA A 122 -7.89 -2.86 -6.95
CA ALA A 122 -8.66 -3.94 -6.36
C ALA A 122 -9.98 -4.19 -7.11
N LEU A 123 -10.74 -3.12 -7.41
CA LEU A 123 -11.97 -3.22 -8.18
C LEU A 123 -11.73 -3.78 -9.59
N ARG A 124 -10.66 -3.35 -10.26
CA ARG A 124 -10.29 -3.88 -11.58
C ARG A 124 -9.96 -5.37 -11.51
N ARG A 125 -9.16 -5.79 -10.54
CA ARG A 125 -8.80 -7.21 -10.33
C ARG A 125 -10.04 -8.04 -9.99
N LEU A 126 -10.92 -7.52 -9.16
CA LEU A 126 -12.19 -8.16 -8.81
C LEU A 126 -13.08 -8.34 -10.04
N ALA A 127 -13.22 -7.31 -10.87
CA ALA A 127 -13.97 -7.39 -12.12
C ALA A 127 -13.37 -8.42 -13.09
N SER A 128 -12.03 -8.49 -13.18
CA SER A 128 -11.34 -9.49 -14.00
C SER A 128 -11.46 -10.92 -13.47
N ALA A 129 -11.52 -11.11 -12.15
CA ALA A 129 -11.63 -12.43 -11.51
C ALA A 129 -13.06 -12.98 -11.50
N MET A 130 -14.08 -12.10 -11.59
CA MET A 130 -15.48 -12.47 -11.66
C MET A 130 -16.14 -12.08 -13.00
N PRO A 131 -15.62 -12.55 -14.15
CA PRO A 131 -16.23 -12.25 -15.45
C PRO A 131 -17.62 -12.87 -15.60
N TRP A 132 -17.87 -13.97 -14.86
CA TRP A 132 -19.13 -14.72 -14.85
C TRP A 132 -20.25 -14.04 -14.05
N ARG A 133 -20.03 -12.88 -13.43
CA ARG A 133 -21.10 -12.14 -12.75
C ARG A 133 -22.19 -11.69 -13.74
N ALA A 134 -21.83 -11.48 -15.01
CA ALA A 134 -22.79 -11.32 -16.11
C ALA A 134 -23.57 -12.62 -16.43
N THR A 135 -22.96 -13.79 -16.19
CA THR A 135 -23.58 -15.11 -16.37
C THR A 135 -24.52 -15.45 -15.20
N ALA A 136 -24.13 -15.16 -13.96
CA ALA A 136 -24.94 -15.38 -12.76
C ALA A 136 -26.22 -14.53 -12.76
N LEU A 137 -26.16 -13.30 -13.30
CA LEU A 137 -27.35 -12.45 -13.46
C LEU A 137 -28.30 -12.89 -14.59
N ARG A 138 -27.85 -13.71 -15.55
CA ARG A 138 -28.73 -14.30 -16.58
C ARG A 138 -29.44 -15.55 -16.10
N VAL A 139 -28.80 -16.36 -15.26
CA VAL A 139 -29.40 -17.59 -14.74
C VAL A 139 -30.56 -17.27 -13.78
N GLY A 140 -30.44 -16.21 -12.97
CA GLY A 140 -31.51 -15.80 -12.05
C GLY A 140 -32.68 -15.01 -12.67
N ALA A 141 -32.68 -14.78 -13.99
CA ALA A 141 -33.80 -14.14 -14.71
C ALA A 141 -34.65 -15.15 -15.51
N ALA A 142 -34.33 -16.43 -15.39
CA ALA A 142 -35.02 -17.55 -16.04
C ALA A 142 -35.87 -18.38 -15.05
N ASP A 143 -35.99 -17.93 -13.80
CA ASP A 143 -36.95 -18.41 -12.79
C ASP A 143 -38.03 -17.35 -12.57
#